data_AF-A0A6G9XWF4-F1
#
_entry.id   AF-A0A6G9XWF4-F1
#
_cell.length_a   1.000
_cell.length_b   1.000
_cell.length_c   1.000
_cell.angle_alpha   90.00
_cell.angle_beta   90.00
_cell.angle_gamma   90.00
#
_symmetry.space_group_name_H-M   'P 1'
#
loop_
_entity.id
_entity.type
_entity.pdbx_description
1 polymer ?
#
loop_
_entity_poly.entity_id
_entity_poly.type
_entity_poly.pdbx_seq_one_letter_code
_entity_poly.pdbx_strand_id
1 'polypeptide(L)'
;MSCCPATLLVIAKAPIAGFAKTRLTPPLTPRAAATVAAAALLDTLDAVLRSAVARRVVAFTGELAAAECSDELSRVLSRFEVIPQRGDGFGARLANAHADAARFGLPVFQIGMDTPQIGPDVLTGAARELVAGDSALLGPAEDGGWWGLGLPSPQPARVLQHVPMSTDQTGELTRKALQQCGYRVNSLSLFSDVDTFADAQRVAASASHGRFAAAIRRARERGLVPL
;
A
#
# COMPACT_ATOMS: atom_id res chain seq x y z
N MET A 1 -6.23 -20.52 -12.53
CA MET A 1 -4.81 -20.10 -12.41
C MET A 1 -4.27 -20.65 -11.11
N SER A 2 -3.10 -21.28 -11.11
CA SER A 2 -2.46 -21.76 -9.88
C SER A 2 -2.11 -20.57 -8.97
N CYS A 3 -2.32 -20.77 -7.67
CA CYS A 3 -2.03 -19.80 -6.64
C CYS A 3 -0.50 -19.65 -6.49
N CYS A 4 0.01 -18.41 -6.51
CA CYS A 4 1.43 -18.13 -6.35
C CYS A 4 1.84 -18.29 -4.88
N PRO A 5 2.90 -19.04 -4.54
CA PRO A 5 3.37 -19.24 -3.17
C PRO A 5 4.08 -18.00 -2.62
N ALA A 6 3.36 -16.89 -2.51
CA ALA A 6 3.83 -15.63 -1.95
C ALA A 6 2.82 -15.10 -0.93
N THR A 7 3.30 -14.24 -0.04
CA THR A 7 2.48 -13.43 0.86
C THR A 7 2.34 -12.02 0.28
N LEU A 8 1.11 -11.55 0.09
CA LEU A 8 0.85 -10.11 -0.07
C LEU A 8 0.63 -9.49 1.31
N LEU A 9 1.42 -8.45 1.60
CA LEU A 9 1.36 -7.69 2.83
C LEU A 9 0.88 -6.27 2.53
N VAL A 10 -0.27 -5.88 3.08
CA VAL A 10 -0.77 -4.50 2.98
C VAL A 10 -0.43 -3.75 4.25
N ILE A 11 0.24 -2.61 4.12
CA ILE A 11 0.46 -1.66 5.22
C ILE A 11 -0.69 -0.66 5.19
N ALA A 12 -1.55 -0.70 6.20
CA ALA A 12 -2.78 0.08 6.23
C ALA A 12 -2.93 0.87 7.53
N LYS A 13 -3.50 2.07 7.40
CA LYS A 13 -3.87 2.96 8.49
C LYS A 13 -5.39 3.13 8.49
N ALA A 14 -6.02 3.10 9.66
CA ALA A 14 -7.46 3.27 9.78
C ALA A 14 -7.89 4.62 9.16
N PRO A 15 -8.88 4.63 8.23
CA PRO A 15 -9.34 5.85 7.58
C PRO A 15 -10.25 6.66 8.52
N ILE A 16 -9.65 7.30 9.52
CA ILE A 16 -10.32 8.13 10.53
C ILE A 16 -10.12 9.60 10.17
N ALA A 17 -11.17 10.41 10.30
CA ALA A 17 -11.10 11.85 10.06
C ALA A 17 -10.01 12.51 10.91
N GLY A 18 -9.12 13.28 10.27
CA GLY A 18 -7.99 13.94 10.95
C GLY A 18 -6.79 13.02 11.24
N PHE A 19 -6.86 11.72 10.90
CA PHE A 19 -5.78 10.76 11.13
C PHE A 19 -5.18 10.20 9.83
N ALA A 20 -6.03 9.93 8.84
CA ALA A 20 -5.64 9.47 7.51
C ALA A 20 -5.80 10.58 6.46
N LYS A 21 -4.90 10.61 5.47
CA LYS A 21 -4.95 11.52 4.32
C LYS A 21 -5.23 12.99 4.68
N THR A 22 -4.60 13.46 5.76
CA THR A 22 -4.75 14.84 6.23
C THR A 22 -4.29 15.88 5.20
N ARG A 23 -3.34 15.52 4.31
CA ARG A 23 -2.88 16.34 3.18
C ARG A 23 -3.92 16.54 2.07
N LEU A 24 -5.06 15.83 2.10
CA LEU A 24 -6.21 16.12 1.21
C LEU A 24 -7.11 17.24 1.76
N THR A 25 -6.80 17.76 2.96
CA THR A 25 -7.51 18.85 3.64
C THR A 25 -6.58 20.06 3.74
N PRO A 26 -6.89 21.21 3.10
CA PRO A 26 -7.94 21.46 2.11
C PRO A 26 -7.65 20.76 0.76
N PRO A 27 -8.64 20.65 -0.14
CA PRO A 27 -9.97 21.26 -0.08
C PRO A 27 -11.06 20.34 0.51
N LEU A 28 -10.76 19.07 0.74
CA LEU A 28 -11.71 18.18 1.39
C LEU A 28 -11.87 18.55 2.86
N THR A 29 -13.04 18.24 3.43
CA THR A 29 -13.17 18.19 4.89
C THR A 29 -12.43 16.96 5.43
N PRO A 30 -12.01 16.94 6.71
CA PRO A 30 -11.36 15.77 7.30
C PRO A 30 -12.15 14.46 7.12
N ARG A 31 -13.49 14.55 7.19
CA ARG A 31 -14.39 13.41 6.97
C ARG A 31 -14.41 12.95 5.52
N ALA A 32 -14.44 13.88 4.56
CA ALA A 32 -14.38 13.56 3.15
C ALA A 32 -13.01 12.94 2.77
N ALA A 33 -11.91 13.45 3.32
CA ALA A 33 -10.58 12.86 3.16
C ALA A 33 -10.52 11.43 3.71
N ALA A 34 -11.11 11.18 4.89
CA ALA A 34 -11.21 9.82 5.45
C ALA A 34 -12.10 8.90 4.59
N THR A 35 -13.19 9.40 4.02
CA THR A 35 -14.03 8.64 3.07
C THR A 35 -13.23 8.23 1.84
N VAL A 36 -12.42 9.13 1.28
CA VAL A 36 -11.52 8.83 0.16
C VAL A 36 -10.47 7.79 0.55
N ALA A 37 -9.88 7.90 1.75
CA ALA A 37 -8.92 6.93 2.27
C ALA A 37 -9.55 5.54 2.45
N ALA A 38 -10.79 5.46 2.95
CA ALA A 38 -11.53 4.21 3.08
C ALA A 38 -11.81 3.57 1.72
N ALA A 39 -12.20 4.39 0.74
CA ALA A 39 -12.44 3.93 -0.63
C ALA A 39 -11.17 3.39 -1.29
N ALA A 40 -10.03 4.09 -1.14
CA ALA A 40 -8.73 3.59 -1.59
C ALA A 40 -8.34 2.27 -0.94
N LEU A 41 -8.44 2.18 0.40
CA LEU A 41 -8.14 0.94 1.12
C LEU A 41 -9.02 -0.23 0.67
N LEU A 42 -10.33 -0.01 0.50
CA LEU A 42 -11.25 -1.05 0.03
C LEU A 42 -10.90 -1.53 -1.39
N ASP A 43 -10.56 -0.63 -2.30
CA ASP A 43 -10.13 -1.00 -3.66
C ASP A 43 -8.80 -1.77 -3.64
N THR A 44 -7.84 -1.37 -2.79
CA THR A 44 -6.58 -2.11 -2.58
C THR A 44 -6.85 -3.52 -2.03
N LEU A 45 -7.71 -3.65 -1.02
CA LEU A 45 -8.05 -4.95 -0.44
C LEU A 45 -8.78 -5.85 -1.46
N ASP A 46 -9.69 -5.31 -2.25
CA ASP A 46 -10.35 -6.06 -3.33
C ASP A 46 -9.35 -6.52 -4.41
N ALA A 47 -8.36 -5.69 -4.75
CA ALA A 47 -7.28 -6.08 -5.65
C ALA A 47 -6.42 -7.23 -5.07
N VAL A 48 -6.12 -7.19 -3.77
CA VAL A 48 -5.39 -8.28 -3.09
C VAL A 48 -6.23 -9.56 -2.95
N LEU A 49 -7.54 -9.47 -2.75
CA LEU A 49 -8.42 -10.64 -2.74
C LEU A 49 -8.51 -11.30 -4.12
N ARG A 50 -8.47 -10.50 -5.18
CA ARG A 50 -8.52 -10.97 -6.58
C ARG A 50 -7.18 -11.42 -7.13
N SER A 51 -6.07 -11.12 -6.47
CA SER A 51 -4.75 -11.57 -6.90
C SER A 51 -4.51 -13.04 -6.53
N ALA A 52 -3.75 -13.72 -7.38
CA ALA A 52 -3.51 -15.16 -7.26
C ALA A 52 -2.31 -15.45 -6.34
N VAL A 53 -2.45 -15.20 -5.03
CA VAL A 53 -1.41 -15.43 -4.01
C VAL A 53 -1.88 -16.33 -2.87
N ALA A 54 -0.94 -17.04 -2.25
CA ALA A 54 -1.21 -18.05 -1.23
C ALA A 54 -1.61 -17.45 0.12
N ARG A 55 -1.08 -16.28 0.47
CA ARG A 55 -1.37 -15.63 1.75
C ARG A 55 -1.55 -14.13 1.60
N ARG A 56 -2.46 -13.59 2.41
CA ARG A 56 -2.86 -12.17 2.42
C ARG A 56 -2.85 -11.67 3.85
N VAL A 57 -2.02 -10.67 4.12
CA VAL A 57 -1.81 -10.10 5.44
C VAL A 57 -2.05 -8.60 5.37
N VAL A 58 -2.69 -8.05 6.41
CA VAL A 58 -2.82 -6.60 6.59
C VAL A 58 -2.13 -6.23 7.91
N ALA A 59 -1.05 -5.46 7.82
CA ALA A 59 -0.48 -4.80 8.99
C ALA A 59 -1.23 -3.48 9.23
N PHE A 60 -2.08 -3.46 10.25
CA PHE A 60 -3.04 -2.40 10.48
C PHE A 60 -2.66 -1.54 11.69
N THR A 61 -2.94 -0.24 11.63
CA THR A 61 -2.80 0.69 12.76
C THR A 61 -3.98 1.63 12.85
N GLY A 62 -4.42 1.95 14.07
CA GLY A 62 -5.60 2.76 14.36
C GLY A 62 -6.84 1.94 14.67
N GLU A 63 -7.87 2.61 15.19
CA GLU A 63 -9.11 1.98 15.65
C GLU A 63 -10.09 1.75 14.50
N LEU A 64 -10.32 0.49 14.13
CA LEU A 64 -11.22 0.13 13.03
C LEU A 64 -12.66 0.60 13.27
N ALA A 65 -13.13 0.59 14.51
CA ALA A 65 -14.48 1.06 14.86
C ALA A 65 -14.69 2.56 14.60
N ALA A 66 -13.62 3.36 14.62
CA ALA A 66 -13.66 4.80 14.35
C ALA A 66 -13.47 5.15 12.86
N ALA A 67 -13.19 4.16 12.01
CA ALA A 67 -12.94 4.36 10.59
C ALA A 67 -14.22 4.71 9.82
N GLU A 68 -14.10 5.57 8.81
CA GLU A 68 -15.14 5.70 7.79
C GLU A 68 -15.29 4.35 7.06
N CYS A 69 -16.54 3.97 6.76
CA CYS A 69 -16.89 2.65 6.21
C CYS A 69 -16.45 1.45 7.08
N SER A 70 -16.39 1.60 8.41
CA SER A 70 -15.95 0.57 9.37
C SER A 70 -16.63 -0.78 9.18
N ASP A 71 -17.94 -0.84 8.94
CA ASP A 71 -18.67 -2.10 8.71
C ASP A 71 -18.19 -2.83 7.44
N GLU A 72 -17.95 -2.10 6.36
CA GLU A 72 -17.45 -2.68 5.11
C GLU A 72 -16.00 -3.13 5.26
N LEU A 73 -15.15 -2.29 5.85
CA LEU A 73 -13.76 -2.62 6.14
C LEU A 73 -13.66 -3.85 7.03
N SER A 74 -14.46 -3.95 8.09
CA SER A 74 -14.48 -5.11 9.00
C SER A 74 -14.82 -6.40 8.25
N ARG A 75 -15.84 -6.35 7.38
CA ARG A 75 -16.24 -7.50 6.57
C ARG A 75 -15.13 -7.92 5.60
N VAL A 76 -14.47 -6.97 4.93
CA VAL A 76 -13.40 -7.28 3.98
C VAL A 76 -12.16 -7.80 4.71
N LEU A 77 -11.75 -7.14 5.80
CA LEU A 77 -10.59 -7.52 6.62
C LEU A 77 -10.73 -8.90 7.27
N SER A 78 -11.96 -9.38 7.53
CA SER A 78 -12.19 -10.76 8.00
C SER A 78 -11.67 -11.85 7.05
N ARG A 79 -11.37 -11.50 5.79
CA ARG A 79 -10.78 -12.39 4.77
C ARG A 79 -9.25 -12.31 4.70
N PHE A 80 -8.63 -11.59 5.63
CA PHE A 80 -7.20 -11.39 5.74
C PHE A 80 -6.72 -11.86 7.11
N GLU A 81 -5.44 -12.20 7.19
CA GLU A 81 -4.76 -12.21 8.48
C GLU A 81 -4.40 -10.76 8.84
N VAL A 82 -4.96 -10.25 9.93
CA VAL A 82 -4.72 -8.88 10.38
C VAL A 82 -3.74 -8.89 11.55
N ILE A 83 -2.64 -8.17 11.40
CA ILE A 83 -1.59 -8.05 12.41
C ILE A 83 -1.39 -6.57 12.80
N PRO A 84 -0.95 -6.25 14.02
CA PRO A 84 -0.65 -4.88 14.40
C PRO A 84 0.63 -4.38 13.74
N GLN A 85 0.71 -3.09 13.42
CA GLN A 85 2.00 -2.44 13.14
C GLN A 85 2.75 -2.15 14.44
N ARG A 86 4.02 -2.56 14.53
CA ARG A 86 4.85 -2.41 15.74
C ARG A 86 6.15 -1.67 15.46
N GLY A 87 6.57 -0.78 16.37
CA GLY A 87 7.81 -0.03 16.30
C GLY A 87 7.60 1.49 16.25
N ASP A 88 8.63 2.23 16.66
CA ASP A 88 8.52 3.67 16.93
C ASP A 88 8.52 4.51 15.64
N GLY A 89 9.33 4.11 14.65
CA GLY A 89 9.43 4.77 13.34
C GLY A 89 8.75 4.00 12.21
N PHE A 90 8.47 4.68 11.08
CA PHE A 90 7.81 4.05 9.94
C PHE A 90 8.62 2.88 9.37
N GLY A 91 9.92 3.07 9.13
CA GLY A 91 10.81 2.00 8.66
C GLY A 91 10.86 0.79 9.60
N ALA A 92 10.80 1.00 10.92
CA ALA A 92 10.69 -0.07 11.90
C ALA A 92 9.35 -0.83 11.82
N ARG A 93 8.25 -0.11 11.60
CA ARG A 93 6.93 -0.72 11.38
C ARG A 93 6.91 -1.57 10.11
N LEU A 94 7.50 -1.10 9.01
CA LEU A 94 7.62 -1.88 7.77
C LEU A 94 8.46 -3.15 7.98
N ALA A 95 9.64 -3.01 8.60
CA ALA A 95 10.52 -4.13 8.89
C ALA A 95 9.86 -5.18 9.79
N ASN A 96 9.11 -4.75 10.81
CA ASN A 96 8.40 -5.65 11.71
C ASN A 96 7.19 -6.28 11.02
N ALA A 97 6.46 -5.56 10.17
CA ALA A 97 5.37 -6.13 9.39
C ALA A 97 5.85 -7.24 8.44
N HIS A 98 7.01 -7.08 7.79
CA HIS A 98 7.63 -8.16 7.02
C HIS A 98 7.98 -9.37 7.88
N ALA A 99 8.52 -9.16 9.09
CA ALA A 99 8.87 -10.24 10.01
C ALA A 99 7.62 -10.97 10.54
N ASP A 100 6.56 -10.23 10.87
CA ASP A 100 5.31 -10.78 11.40
C ASP A 100 4.48 -11.47 10.31
N ALA A 101 4.59 -10.99 9.07
CA ALA A 101 4.01 -11.65 7.89
C ALA A 101 4.88 -12.79 7.36
N ALA A 102 6.05 -13.07 7.93
CA ALA A 102 6.94 -14.11 7.45
C ALA A 102 6.29 -15.50 7.55
N ARG A 103 6.49 -16.33 6.53
CA ARG A 103 6.25 -17.77 6.61
C ARG A 103 7.38 -18.48 5.90
N PHE A 104 7.84 -19.60 6.48
CA PHE A 104 8.95 -20.37 5.92
C PHE A 104 8.67 -20.71 4.44
N GLY A 105 9.62 -20.36 3.57
CA GLY A 105 9.54 -20.63 2.13
C GLY A 105 8.60 -19.73 1.33
N LEU A 106 7.97 -18.71 1.92
CA LEU A 106 7.12 -17.76 1.20
C LEU A 106 7.77 -16.37 1.13
N PRO A 107 8.07 -15.85 -0.08
CA PRO A 107 8.40 -14.44 -0.28
C PRO A 107 7.29 -13.51 0.20
N VAL A 108 7.65 -12.28 0.55
CA VAL A 108 6.71 -11.24 0.98
C VAL A 108 6.76 -10.08 -0.01
N PHE A 109 5.62 -9.77 -0.62
CA PHE A 109 5.43 -8.58 -1.43
C PHE A 109 4.53 -7.59 -0.70
N GLN A 110 5.14 -6.51 -0.22
CA GLN A 110 4.49 -5.44 0.52
C GLN A 110 3.96 -4.36 -0.42
N ILE A 111 2.76 -3.86 -0.15
CA ILE A 111 2.19 -2.65 -0.74
C ILE A 111 1.61 -1.73 0.34
N GLY A 112 1.48 -0.43 0.02
CA GLY A 112 0.73 0.54 0.82
C GLY A 112 -0.76 0.58 0.46
N MET A 113 -1.48 1.56 1.02
CA MET A 113 -2.88 1.88 0.68
C MET A 113 -3.05 3.13 -0.18
N ASP A 114 -1.93 3.70 -0.65
CA ASP A 114 -1.87 5.04 -1.23
C ASP A 114 -1.86 5.04 -2.77
N THR A 115 -1.90 3.85 -3.39
CA THR A 115 -1.88 3.64 -4.83
C THR A 115 -3.11 2.84 -5.31
N PRO A 116 -4.33 3.40 -5.19
CA PRO A 116 -5.58 2.69 -5.47
C PRO A 116 -5.75 2.27 -6.94
N GLN A 117 -4.93 2.78 -7.86
CA GLN A 117 -4.88 2.38 -9.26
C GLN A 117 -4.23 1.00 -9.51
N ILE A 118 -3.59 0.40 -8.51
CA ILE A 118 -2.91 -0.89 -8.66
C ILE A 118 -3.93 -2.03 -8.63
N GLY A 119 -4.06 -2.71 -9.77
CA GLY A 119 -4.99 -3.82 -9.96
C GLY A 119 -4.42 -5.20 -9.61
N PRO A 120 -5.29 -6.23 -9.56
CA PRO A 120 -4.90 -7.60 -9.22
C PRO A 120 -3.87 -8.23 -10.17
N ASP A 121 -3.85 -7.82 -11.44
CA ASP A 121 -2.91 -8.36 -12.44
C ASP A 121 -1.48 -7.88 -12.19
N VAL A 122 -1.30 -6.63 -11.78
CA VAL A 122 -0.01 -6.07 -11.38
C VAL A 122 0.51 -6.80 -10.14
N LEU A 123 -0.35 -6.98 -9.13
CA LEU A 123 0.01 -7.69 -7.89
C LEU A 123 0.35 -9.16 -8.15
N THR A 124 -0.42 -9.84 -9.02
CA THR A 124 -0.17 -11.23 -9.41
C THR A 124 1.12 -11.36 -10.21
N GLY A 125 1.38 -10.42 -11.13
CA GLY A 125 2.62 -10.37 -11.91
C GLY A 125 3.85 -10.21 -11.03
N ALA A 126 3.85 -9.22 -10.14
CA ALA A 126 4.94 -8.98 -9.20
C ALA A 126 5.17 -10.17 -8.25
N ALA A 127 4.11 -10.78 -7.72
CA ALA A 127 4.24 -11.98 -6.88
C ALA A 127 4.86 -13.15 -7.65
N ARG A 128 4.49 -13.35 -8.92
CA ARG A 128 5.08 -14.40 -9.76
C ARG A 128 6.54 -14.14 -10.09
N GLU A 129 6.89 -12.88 -10.41
CA GLU A 129 8.28 -12.50 -10.64
C GLU A 129 9.12 -12.75 -9.37
N LEU A 130 8.59 -12.38 -8.20
CA LEU A 130 9.26 -12.55 -6.92
C LEU A 130 9.48 -14.03 -6.56
N VAL A 131 8.54 -14.91 -6.92
CA VAL A 131 8.67 -16.36 -6.69
C VAL A 131 9.61 -17.02 -7.70
N ALA A 132 9.69 -16.51 -8.92
CA ALA A 132 10.47 -17.11 -9.99
C ALA A 132 11.96 -16.81 -9.92
N GLY A 133 12.40 -15.85 -9.11
CA GLY A 133 13.81 -15.49 -8.98
C GLY A 133 14.21 -15.07 -7.57
N ASP A 134 15.49 -14.77 -7.40
CA ASP A 134 16.07 -14.39 -6.10
C ASP A 134 16.26 -12.87 -5.96
N SER A 135 15.74 -12.09 -6.91
CA SER A 135 15.80 -10.63 -6.88
C SER A 135 14.77 -10.07 -5.89
N ALA A 136 15.15 -9.03 -5.16
CA ALA A 136 14.17 -8.12 -4.58
C ALA A 136 13.47 -7.32 -5.68
N LEU A 137 12.22 -6.94 -5.45
CA LEU A 137 11.44 -6.08 -6.34
C LEU A 137 11.19 -4.74 -5.67
N LEU A 138 11.30 -3.66 -6.44
CA LEU A 138 10.94 -2.32 -5.98
C LEU A 138 10.02 -1.67 -6.99
N GLY A 139 8.81 -1.34 -6.57
CA GLY A 139 7.86 -0.54 -7.34
C GLY A 139 8.03 0.93 -7.01
N PRO A 140 8.71 1.73 -7.87
CA PRO A 140 8.97 3.14 -7.57
C PRO A 140 7.67 3.95 -7.62
N ALA A 141 7.59 4.98 -6.77
CA ALA A 141 6.53 5.98 -6.81
C ALA A 141 7.04 7.30 -7.42
N GLU A 142 6.16 8.08 -8.05
CA GLU A 142 6.53 9.35 -8.71
C GLU A 142 7.10 10.41 -7.76
N ASP A 143 6.78 10.33 -6.47
CA ASP A 143 7.26 11.23 -5.42
C ASP A 143 8.69 10.92 -4.94
N GLY A 144 9.33 9.88 -5.50
CA GLY A 144 10.65 9.40 -5.10
C GLY A 144 10.64 8.32 -4.01
N GLY A 145 9.45 7.96 -3.51
CA GLY A 145 9.21 6.80 -2.67
C GLY A 145 9.07 5.50 -3.47
N TRP A 146 8.29 4.58 -2.91
CA TRP A 146 7.94 3.32 -3.57
C TRP A 146 6.56 2.84 -3.10
N TRP A 147 5.77 2.32 -4.03
CA TRP A 147 4.45 1.77 -3.76
C TRP A 147 4.49 0.29 -3.39
N GLY A 148 5.56 -0.42 -3.78
CA GLY A 148 5.70 -1.86 -3.57
C GLY A 148 7.14 -2.28 -3.28
N LEU A 149 7.29 -3.27 -2.37
CA LEU A 149 8.57 -3.87 -2.02
C LEU A 149 8.44 -5.39 -1.92
N GLY A 150 9.10 -6.11 -2.83
CA GLY A 150 9.13 -7.57 -2.85
C GLY A 150 10.45 -8.09 -2.32
N LEU A 151 10.41 -8.98 -1.34
CA LEU A 151 11.61 -9.63 -0.81
C LEU A 151 11.47 -11.15 -0.87
N PRO A 152 12.45 -11.87 -1.45
CA PRO A 152 12.43 -13.34 -1.56
C PRO A 152 12.55 -14.01 -0.18
N SER A 153 13.08 -13.29 0.81
CA SER A 153 13.06 -13.63 2.23
C SER A 153 12.70 -12.38 3.05
N PRO A 154 12.05 -12.50 4.22
CA PRO A 154 11.59 -11.34 5.00
C PRO A 154 12.70 -10.62 5.78
N GLN A 155 13.84 -11.27 6.04
CA GLN A 155 14.94 -10.74 6.87
C GLN A 155 15.53 -9.40 6.38
N PRO A 156 15.75 -9.17 5.08
CA PRO A 156 16.34 -7.93 4.56
C PRO A 156 15.49 -6.69 4.83
N ALA A 157 14.19 -6.83 5.15
CA ALA A 157 13.34 -5.69 5.49
C ALA A 157 13.88 -4.87 6.68
N ARG A 158 14.76 -5.44 7.51
CA ARG A 158 15.46 -4.72 8.59
C ARG A 158 16.24 -3.49 8.11
N VAL A 159 16.73 -3.48 6.87
CA VAL A 159 17.45 -2.31 6.33
C VAL A 159 16.58 -1.05 6.29
N LEU A 160 15.25 -1.19 6.21
CA LEU A 160 14.30 -0.08 6.19
C LEU A 160 14.36 0.76 7.46
N GLN A 161 14.87 0.22 8.57
CA GLN A 161 15.07 0.97 9.81
C GLN A 161 16.12 2.09 9.68
N HIS A 162 16.99 1.98 8.68
CA HIS A 162 18.09 2.92 8.43
C HIS A 162 17.90 3.75 7.18
N VAL A 163 16.83 3.49 6.41
CA VAL A 163 16.50 4.29 5.23
C VAL A 163 15.64 5.47 5.68
N PRO A 164 16.02 6.72 5.37
CA PRO A 164 15.15 7.88 5.56
C PRO A 164 13.83 7.66 4.82
N MET A 165 12.73 7.65 5.56
CA MET A 165 11.38 7.47 5.01
C MET A 165 10.73 8.82 4.71
N SER A 166 9.76 8.83 3.79
CA SER A 166 8.95 10.01 3.45
C SER A 166 9.75 11.17 2.85
N THR A 167 10.74 10.82 2.03
CA THR A 167 11.55 11.77 1.23
C THR A 167 11.57 11.33 -0.24
N ASP A 168 11.90 12.26 -1.13
CA ASP A 168 12.09 12.01 -2.56
C ASP A 168 13.28 11.09 -2.90
N GLN A 169 14.09 10.75 -1.90
CA GLN A 169 15.22 9.81 -2.02
C GLN A 169 14.89 8.43 -1.45
N THR A 170 13.71 8.21 -0.86
CA THR A 170 13.38 6.98 -0.13
C THR A 170 13.53 5.73 -1.01
N GLY A 171 13.06 5.77 -2.26
CA GLY A 171 13.17 4.67 -3.21
C GLY A 171 14.61 4.32 -3.56
N GLU A 172 15.41 5.33 -3.93
CA GLU A 172 16.81 5.12 -4.30
C GLU A 172 17.67 4.65 -3.12
N LEU A 173 17.43 5.20 -1.92
CA LEU A 173 18.12 4.77 -0.71
C LEU A 173 17.71 3.36 -0.28
N THR A 174 16.43 2.98 -0.47
CA THR A 174 15.97 1.59 -0.26
C THR A 174 16.67 0.62 -1.19
N ARG A 175 16.77 0.96 -2.49
CA ARG A 175 17.50 0.15 -3.48
C ARG A 175 18.95 -0.06 -3.07
N LYS A 176 19.66 1.03 -2.73
CA LYS A 176 21.07 0.96 -2.30
C LYS A 176 21.25 0.09 -1.05
N ALA A 177 20.37 0.24 -0.06
CA ALA A 177 20.44 -0.55 1.16
C ALA A 177 20.25 -2.06 0.90
N LEU A 178 19.32 -2.44 0.01
CA LEU A 178 19.13 -3.84 -0.39
C LEU A 178 20.33 -4.40 -1.17
N GLN A 179 20.89 -3.60 -2.08
CA GLN A 179 22.09 -3.97 -2.84
C GLN A 179 23.31 -4.19 -1.93
N GLN A 180 23.47 -3.36 -0.89
CA GLN A 180 24.50 -3.54 0.14
C GLN A 180 24.33 -4.84 0.94
N CYS A 181 23.10 -5.36 1.04
CA CYS A 181 22.81 -6.68 1.60
C CYS A 181 22.95 -7.84 0.58
N GLY A 182 23.47 -7.56 -0.62
CA GLY A 182 23.73 -8.58 -1.66
C GLY A 182 22.55 -8.89 -2.56
N TYR A 183 21.44 -8.16 -2.48
CA TYR A 183 20.28 -8.38 -3.36
C TYR A 183 20.43 -7.67 -4.70
N ARG A 184 20.12 -8.39 -5.78
CA ARG A 184 19.71 -7.74 -7.03
C ARG A 184 18.32 -7.13 -6.82
N VAL A 185 18.12 -5.91 -7.32
CA VAL A 185 16.84 -5.20 -7.19
C VAL A 185 16.27 -4.90 -8.57
N ASN A 186 15.19 -5.59 -8.94
CA ASN A 186 14.45 -5.30 -10.18
C ASN A 186 13.42 -4.20 -9.93
N SER A 187 13.22 -3.33 -10.91
CA SER A 187 12.18 -2.30 -10.86
C SER A 187 10.88 -2.83 -11.43
N LEU A 188 9.77 -2.61 -10.72
CA LEU A 188 8.42 -2.73 -11.27
C LEU A 188 8.02 -1.43 -11.98
N SER A 189 6.81 -1.41 -12.56
CA SER A 189 6.23 -0.20 -13.15
C SER A 189 6.10 0.94 -12.15
N LEU A 190 6.31 2.16 -12.63
CA LEU A 190 6.11 3.41 -11.88
C LEU A 190 4.61 3.70 -11.70
N PHE A 191 4.20 4.12 -10.51
CA PHE A 191 2.84 4.57 -10.21
C PHE A 191 2.87 5.83 -9.31
N SER A 192 1.76 6.57 -9.24
CA SER A 192 1.64 7.78 -8.41
C SER A 192 1.00 7.48 -7.04
N ASP A 193 1.62 7.90 -5.95
CA ASP A 193 0.95 7.91 -4.64
C ASP A 193 -0.05 9.07 -4.55
N VAL A 194 -1.20 8.82 -3.91
CA VAL A 194 -2.25 9.83 -3.72
C VAL A 194 -2.00 10.59 -2.43
N ASP A 195 -1.19 11.65 -2.47
CA ASP A 195 -0.85 12.43 -1.28
C ASP A 195 -1.57 13.76 -1.18
N THR A 196 -1.77 14.42 -2.31
CA THR A 196 -2.51 15.68 -2.41
C THR A 196 -3.83 15.49 -3.15
N PHE A 197 -4.71 16.48 -3.06
CA PHE A 197 -5.96 16.43 -3.81
C PHE A 197 -5.72 16.44 -5.33
N ALA A 198 -4.67 17.13 -5.81
CA ALA A 198 -4.28 17.10 -7.22
C ALA A 198 -3.88 15.69 -7.68
N ASP A 199 -3.16 14.94 -6.83
CA ASP A 199 -2.84 13.54 -7.11
C ASP A 199 -4.10 12.69 -7.17
N ALA A 200 -5.01 12.90 -6.21
CA ALA A 200 -6.26 12.19 -6.17
C ALA A 200 -7.11 12.41 -7.43
N GLN A 201 -7.14 13.64 -7.95
CA GLN A 201 -7.81 13.97 -9.21
C GLN A 201 -7.15 13.28 -10.41
N ARG A 202 -5.82 13.31 -10.50
CA ARG A 202 -5.05 12.69 -11.58
C ARG A 202 -5.26 11.18 -11.60
N VAL A 203 -5.14 10.53 -10.45
CA VAL A 203 -5.31 9.08 -10.29
C VAL A 203 -6.77 8.68 -10.55
N ALA A 204 -7.76 9.43 -10.08
CA ALA A 204 -9.17 9.13 -10.35
C ALA A 204 -9.55 9.28 -11.83
N ALA A 205 -8.83 10.12 -12.59
CA ALA A 205 -9.03 10.26 -14.02
C ALA A 205 -8.45 9.08 -14.82
N SER A 206 -7.32 8.50 -14.37
CA SER A 206 -6.70 7.34 -15.03
C SER A 206 -7.32 6.01 -14.61
N ALA A 207 -7.66 5.84 -13.32
CA ALA A 207 -8.40 4.69 -12.79
C ALA A 207 -9.90 4.99 -12.81
N SER A 208 -10.54 4.89 -13.98
CA SER A 208 -11.95 5.31 -14.17
C SER A 208 -12.98 4.52 -13.33
N HIS A 209 -12.59 3.39 -12.76
CA HIS A 209 -13.43 2.47 -11.99
C HIS A 209 -12.97 2.35 -10.53
N GLY A 210 -13.84 1.85 -9.66
CA GLY A 210 -13.54 1.64 -8.23
C GLY A 210 -14.18 2.68 -7.31
N ARG A 211 -14.19 2.37 -6.01
CA ARG A 211 -14.76 3.24 -4.98
C ARG A 211 -13.98 4.54 -4.87
N PHE A 212 -12.65 4.51 -5.01
CA PHE A 212 -11.79 5.68 -4.89
C PHE A 212 -12.13 6.74 -5.94
N ALA A 213 -12.17 6.36 -7.22
CA ALA A 213 -12.49 7.30 -8.30
C ALA A 213 -13.91 7.85 -8.17
N ALA A 214 -14.87 7.02 -7.73
CA ALA A 214 -16.23 7.46 -7.44
C ALA A 214 -16.28 8.47 -6.27
N ALA A 215 -15.50 8.26 -5.21
CA ALA A 215 -15.41 9.17 -4.08
C ALA A 215 -14.84 10.55 -4.49
N ILE A 216 -13.80 10.56 -5.32
CA ILE A 216 -13.22 11.82 -5.85
C ILE A 216 -14.21 12.56 -6.76
N ARG A 217 -14.92 11.86 -7.66
CA ARG A 217 -15.96 12.49 -8.49
C ARG A 217 -17.07 13.14 -7.64
N ARG A 218 -17.58 12.43 -6.64
CA ARG A 218 -18.60 12.96 -5.71
C ARG A 218 -18.10 14.16 -4.91
N ALA A 219 -16.83 14.16 -4.50
CA ALA A 219 -16.24 15.27 -3.78
C ALA A 219 -16.18 16.55 -4.64
N ARG A 220 -15.93 16.41 -5.95
CA ARG A 220 -15.97 17.53 -6.91
C ARG A 220 -17.39 18.05 -7.14
N GLU A 221 -18.35 17.15 -7.35
CA GLU A 221 -19.75 17.50 -7.63
C GLU A 221 -20.43 18.26 -6.48
N ARG A 222 -20.03 17.99 -5.23
CA ARG A 222 -20.60 18.65 -4.03
C ARG A 222 -20.10 20.08 -3.79
N GLY A 223 -19.33 20.66 -4.71
CA GLY A 223 -18.81 22.03 -4.57
C GLY A 223 -17.87 22.22 -3.38
N LEU A 224 -17.31 21.14 -2.83
CA LEU A 224 -16.32 21.20 -1.75
C LEU A 224 -14.95 21.71 -2.23
N VAL A 225 -14.79 21.93 -3.53
CA VAL A 225 -13.58 22.46 -4.17
C VAL A 225 -13.97 23.28 -5.42
N PRO A 226 -13.47 24.51 -5.63
CA PRO A 226 -13.64 25.22 -6.90
C PRO A 226 -12.90 24.50 -8.05
N LEU A 227 -13.41 24.68 -9.28
CA LEU A 227 -12.75 24.25 -10.52
C LEU A 227 -11.41 24.95 -10.73
#